data_AF-A0A7Z0NHR3-F1
#
_entry.id   AF-A0A7Z0NHR3-F1
#
_cell.length_a   1.000
_cell.length_b   1.000
_cell.length_c   1.000
_cell.angle_alpha   90.00
_cell.angle_beta   90.00
_cell.angle_gamma   90.00
#
_symmetry.space_group_name_H-M   'P 1'
#
loop_
_entity.id
_entity.type
_entity.pdbx_description
1 polymer ?
#
loop_
_entity_poly.entity_id
_entity_poly.type
_entity_poly.pdbx_seq_one_letter_code
_entity_poly.pdbx_strand_id
1 'polypeptide(L)'
;RFELHFTPTYSSWLNQVERWFALISERAIRRNSFTSVHQLRQQIELFVKRYNADATPFRWAATANSILQKIEKIAKRIYATGQ
;
A
#
# COMPACT_ATOMS: atom_id res chain seq x y z
N ARG A 1 -11.48 13.58 18.79
CA ARG A 1 -10.02 13.72 19.07
C ARG A 1 -9.29 13.11 17.90
N PHE A 2 -8.34 13.84 17.30
CA PHE A 2 -7.49 13.32 16.22
C PHE A 2 -6.13 12.95 16.80
N GLU A 3 -5.58 11.81 16.41
CA GLU A 3 -4.22 11.39 16.75
C GLU A 3 -3.44 11.23 15.44
N LEU A 4 -2.32 11.93 15.35
CA LEU A 4 -1.47 11.90 14.16
C LEU A 4 -0.42 10.81 14.34
N HIS A 5 -0.47 9.80 13.48
CA HIS A 5 0.55 8.76 13.42
C HIS A 5 1.50 9.05 12.26
N PHE A 6 2.77 9.30 12.58
CA PHE A 6 3.80 9.53 11.58
C PHE A 6 4.43 8.20 11.14
N THR A 7 4.51 7.98 9.82
CA THR A 7 5.33 6.89 9.28
C THR A 7 6.80 7.24 9.46
N PRO A 8 7.66 6.33 9.95
CA PRO A 8 9.10 6.59 10.06
C PRO A 8 9.72 6.92 8.70
N THR A 9 10.80 7.70 8.69
CA THR A 9 11.55 8.03 7.47
C THR A 9 11.93 6.73 6.72
N TYR A 10 11.81 6.76 5.40
CA TYR A 10 12.02 5.60 4.51
C TYR A 10 11.01 4.44 4.67
N SER A 11 9.90 4.64 5.37
CA SER A 11 8.84 3.63 5.54
C SER A 11 7.61 3.88 4.66
N SER A 12 7.82 4.33 3.41
CA SER A 12 6.73 4.55 2.44
C SER A 12 5.89 3.29 2.17
N TRP A 13 6.49 2.11 2.36
CA TRP A 13 5.77 0.83 2.29
C TRP A 13 4.66 0.66 3.34
N LEU A 14 4.69 1.43 4.44
CA LEU A 14 3.61 1.49 5.44
C LEU A 14 2.50 2.49 5.05
N ASN A 15 2.72 3.33 4.04
CA ASN A 15 1.76 4.34 3.64
C ASN A 15 0.60 3.71 2.85
N GLN A 16 -0.55 3.54 3.50
CA GLN A 16 -1.74 2.97 2.86
C GLN A 16 -2.27 3.84 1.71
N VAL A 17 -2.05 5.16 1.77
CA VAL A 17 -2.47 6.09 0.70
C VAL A 17 -1.71 5.78 -0.59
N GLU A 18 -0.40 5.56 -0.52
CA GLU A 18 0.42 5.17 -1.68
C GLU A 18 -0.01 3.82 -2.26
N ARG A 19 -0.29 2.84 -1.40
CA ARG A 19 -0.81 1.53 -1.82
C ARG A 19 -2.16 1.64 -2.53
N TRP A 20 -3.04 2.50 -2.03
CA TRP A 20 -4.33 2.75 -2.64
C TRP A 20 -4.18 3.42 -4.03
N PHE A 21 -3.28 4.39 -4.17
CA PHE A 21 -3.00 5.01 -5.47
C PHE A 21 -2.42 4.02 -6.49
N ALA A 22 -1.56 3.11 -6.06
CA ALA A 22 -1.08 2.02 -6.91
C ALA A 22 -2.25 1.13 -7.39
N LEU A 23 -3.19 0.81 -6.49
CA LEU A 23 -4.34 -0.04 -6.79
C LEU A 23 -5.28 0.57 -7.84
N ILE A 24 -5.70 1.82 -7.67
CA ILE A 24 -6.56 2.51 -8.65
C ILE A 24 -5.83 2.67 -10.00
N SER A 25 -4.53 2.95 -9.97
CA SER A 25 -3.71 3.05 -11.18
C SER A 25 -3.69 1.74 -11.97
N GLU A 26 -3.48 0.61 -11.29
CA GLU A 26 -3.42 -0.71 -11.91
C GLU A 26 -4.80 -1.20 -12.40
N ARG A 27 -5.85 -0.97 -11.61
CA ARG A 27 -7.17 -1.58 -11.87
C ARG A 27 -8.10 -0.72 -12.72
N ALA A 28 -8.04 0.60 -12.59
CA ALA A 28 -8.99 1.50 -13.24
C ALA A 28 -8.35 2.38 -14.31
N ILE A 29 -7.11 2.83 -14.11
CA ILE A 29 -6.48 3.81 -15.02
C ILE A 29 -5.75 3.11 -16.17
N ARG A 30 -4.75 2.28 -15.88
CA ARG A 30 -3.87 1.68 -16.91
C ARG A 30 -4.57 0.66 -17.83
N ARG A 31 -5.71 0.12 -17.42
CA ARG A 31 -6.48 -0.88 -18.20
C ARG A 31 -7.51 -0.26 -19.13
N ASN A 32 -7.72 1.05 -19.07
CA ASN A 32 -8.71 1.76 -19.87
C ASN A 32 -8.03 2.85 -20.70
N SER A 33 -8.57 3.09 -21.89
CA SER A 33 -8.23 4.26 -22.71
C SER A 33 -9.36 5.28 -22.59
N PHE A 34 -9.00 6.55 -22.40
CA PHE A 34 -9.95 7.63 -22.18
C PHE A 34 -9.89 8.62 -23.33
N THR A 35 -11.05 9.00 -23.86
CA THR A 35 -11.15 10.02 -24.93
C THR A 35 -11.32 11.43 -24.38
N SER A 36 -11.55 11.58 -23.07
CA SER A 36 -11.65 12.88 -22.39
C SER A 36 -11.31 12.78 -20.90
N VAL A 37 -10.93 13.91 -20.32
CA VAL A 37 -10.71 14.04 -18.86
C VAL A 37 -12.00 13.76 -18.08
N HIS A 38 -13.16 14.11 -18.63
CA HIS A 38 -14.45 13.82 -18.01
C HIS A 38 -14.68 12.32 -17.84
N GLN A 39 -14.36 11.52 -18.87
CA GLN A 39 -14.48 10.07 -18.81
C GLN A 39 -13.53 9.46 -17.78
N LEU A 40 -12.29 9.96 -17.68
CA LEU A 40 -11.33 9.56 -16.65
C LEU A 40 -11.88 9.84 -15.24
N ARG A 41 -12.41 11.05 -15.02
CA ARG A 41 -13.00 11.43 -13.73
C ARG A 41 -14.16 10.51 -13.35
N GLN A 42 -15.06 10.21 -14.27
CA GLN A 42 -16.17 9.30 -14.02
C GLN A 42 -15.70 7.89 -13.62
N GLN A 43 -14.64 7.37 -14.27
CA GLN A 43 -14.09 6.07 -13.87
C GLN A 43 -13.44 6.11 -12.49
N ILE A 44 -12.75 7.18 -12.13
CA ILE A 44 -12.19 7.36 -10.78
C ILE A 44 -13.32 7.37 -9.74
N GLU A 45 -14.36 8.16 -9.95
CA GLU A 45 -15.51 8.25 -9.03
C GLU A 45 -16.23 6.89 -8.88
N LEU A 46 -16.41 6.16 -9.99
CA LEU A 46 -17.00 4.82 -9.98
C LEU A 46 -16.12 3.82 -9.21
N PHE A 47 -14.80 3.86 -9.42
CA PHE A 47 -13.85 3.02 -8.70
C PHE A 47 -13.90 3.30 -7.20
N VAL A 48 -13.88 4.58 -6.80
CA VAL A 48 -13.96 5.00 -5.39
C VAL A 48 -15.25 4.49 -4.76
N LYS A 49 -16.40 4.67 -5.42
CA LYS A 49 -17.70 4.21 -4.91
C LYS A 49 -17.73 2.69 -4.68
N ARG A 50 -17.22 1.91 -5.64
CA ARG A 50 -17.14 0.46 -5.54
C ARG A 50 -16.17 0.00 -4.46
N TYR A 51 -14.97 0.59 -4.44
CA TYR A 51 -13.95 0.26 -3.45
C TYR A 51 -14.44 0.53 -2.03
N ASN A 52 -15.08 1.68 -1.79
CA ASN A 52 -15.58 2.07 -0.48
C ASN A 52 -16.76 1.23 0.01
N ALA A 53 -17.55 0.63 -0.89
CA ALA A 53 -18.67 -0.22 -0.51
C ALA A 53 -18.21 -1.49 0.23
N ASP A 54 -17.04 -2.03 -0.15
CA ASP A 54 -16.47 -3.26 0.41
C ASP A 54 -15.19 -3.01 1.22
N ALA A 55 -14.83 -1.75 1.45
CA ALA A 55 -13.56 -1.40 2.09
C ALA A 55 -13.53 -1.84 3.55
N THR A 56 -12.69 -2.84 3.83
CA THR A 56 -12.40 -3.24 5.22
C THR A 56 -11.13 -2.56 5.72
N PRO A 57 -11.05 -2.21 7.02
CA PRO A 57 -9.82 -1.73 7.62
C PRO A 57 -8.67 -2.70 7.34
N PHE A 58 -7.54 -2.17 6.88
CA PHE A 58 -6.34 -2.96 6.68
C PHE A 58 -5.86 -3.51 8.02
N ARG A 59 -5.81 -4.83 8.15
CA ARG A 59 -5.30 -5.50 9.35
C ARG A 59 -3.83 -5.84 9.19
N TRP A 60 -3.02 -5.27 10.07
CA TRP A 60 -1.60 -5.57 10.14
C TRP A 60 -1.38 -6.98 10.69
N ALA A 61 -0.93 -7.90 9.84
CA ALA A 61 -0.68 -9.28 10.23
C ALA A 61 0.71 -9.49 10.87
N ALA A 62 1.67 -8.59 10.60
CA ALA A 62 3.04 -8.75 11.06
C ALA A 62 3.21 -8.17 12.47
N THR A 63 3.38 -9.01 13.48
CA THR A 63 3.73 -8.54 14.82
C THR A 63 5.15 -7.97 14.83
N ALA A 64 5.45 -7.03 15.74
CA ALA A 64 6.80 -6.49 15.91
C ALA A 64 7.85 -7.61 16.07
N ASN A 65 7.54 -8.62 16.89
CA ASN A 65 8.39 -9.79 17.08
C ASN A 65 8.65 -10.56 15.77
N SER A 66 7.61 -10.74 14.94
CA SER A 66 7.78 -11.42 13.64
C SER A 66 8.69 -10.65 12.68
N ILE A 67 8.67 -9.32 12.76
CA ILE A 67 9.54 -8.45 11.95
C ILE A 67 10.98 -8.57 12.45
N LEU A 68 11.21 -8.47 13.77
CA LEU A 68 12.53 -8.57 14.37
C LEU A 68 13.18 -9.94 14.09
N GLN A 69 12.43 -11.03 14.22
CA GLN A 69 12.92 -12.38 13.90
C GLN A 69 13.32 -12.52 12.42
N LYS A 70 12.56 -11.93 11.50
CA LYS A 70 12.92 -11.92 10.07
C LYS A 70 14.21 -11.16 9.82
N ILE A 71 14.39 -9.99 10.44
CA ILE A 71 15.61 -9.18 10.32
C ILE A 71 16.81 -9.97 10.84
N GLU A 72 16.70 -10.60 12.01
CA GLU A 72 17.77 -11.42 12.59
C GLU A 72 18.18 -12.57 11.66
N LYS A 73 17.19 -13.29 11.09
CA LYS A 73 17.45 -14.38 10.15
C LYS A 73 18.18 -13.91 8.89
N ILE A 74 17.78 -12.75 8.35
CA ILE A 74 18.43 -12.15 7.18
C ILE A 74 19.87 -11.72 7.53
N ALA A 75 20.07 -11.05 8.66
CA ALA A 75 21.39 -10.60 9.10
C ALA A 75 22.37 -11.77 9.26
N LYS A 76 21.94 -12.88 9.90
CA LYS A 76 22.76 -14.09 10.03
C LYS A 76 23.14 -14.68 8.67
N ARG A 77 22.21 -14.71 7.71
CA ARG A 77 22.48 -15.25 6.37
C ARG A 77 23.47 -14.39 5.60
N ILE A 78 23.36 -13.07 5.68
CA ILE A 78 24.30 -12.13 5.04
C ILE A 78 25.69 -12.32 5.64
N TYR A 79 25.80 -12.35 6.97
CA TYR A 79 27.08 -12.54 7.66
C TYR A 79 27.76 -13.86 7.28
N ALA A 80 26.99 -14.96 7.20
CA ALA A 80 27.51 -16.27 6.81
C ALA A 80 27.91 -16.40 5.33
N THR A 81 27.46 -15.49 4.45
CA THR A 81 27.83 -15.50 3.01
C THR A 81 29.09 -14.66 2.74
N GLY A 82 29.49 -13.81 3.70
CA GLY A 82 30.71 -13.00 3.62
C GLY A 82 31.91 -13.61 4.34
N GLN A 83 31.80 -14.86 4.81
CA GLN A 83 32.89 -15.72 5.27
C GLN A 83 33.20 -16.74 4.18
#